data_AF-A0A6N2VWG2-F1
#
_entry.id   AF-A0A6N2VWG2-F1
#
_cell.length_a   1.000
_cell.length_b   1.000
_cell.length_c   1.000
_cell.angle_alpha   90.00
_cell.angle_beta   90.00
_cell.angle_gamma   90.00
#
_symmetry.space_group_name_H-M   'P 1'
#
loop_
_entity.id
_entity.type
_entity.pdbx_description
1 polymer ?
#
loop_
_entity_poly.entity_id
_entity_poly.type
_entity_poly.pdbx_seq_one_letter_code
_entity_poly.pdbx_strand_id
1 'polypeptide(L)'
;MLINAKEMDYKTLNEKLRFADEDVTIENCCGQRFIASAMSGHAVTIEGVPGNALGAYLNGGQITVYGNAQDAVGDTMNEGKIVIHGNIGDAAGYAMRGGRIFVKNNAGYRAGIHMKAYKEKVPVMVIGGTAGSFLGEYQAGGVIVVLGLETEQEKIVGFFPCTGMHGGKMFLRSDCKDVTFPEQVTAKRAEAQDMEELRAYVSEYCDLFGYDIETVLEAPFTVVTPDSKNPYRQMYVAN
;
A
#
# COMPACT_ATOMS: atom_id res chain seq x y z
N MET A 1 23.28 -11.85 6.37
CA MET A 1 23.51 -12.77 5.23
C MET A 1 23.41 -12.07 3.88
N LEU A 2 24.27 -12.42 2.92
CA LEU A 2 24.13 -12.03 1.51
C LEU A 2 23.69 -13.23 0.66
N ILE A 3 22.68 -13.06 -0.19
CA ILE A 3 22.22 -14.07 -1.16
C ILE A 3 22.27 -13.48 -2.56
N ASN A 4 23.00 -14.11 -3.48
CA ASN A 4 22.90 -13.78 -4.89
C ASN A 4 21.79 -14.63 -5.53
N ALA A 5 20.74 -13.98 -6.03
CA ALA A 5 19.58 -14.63 -6.64
C ALA A 5 19.75 -14.92 -8.14
N LYS A 6 20.89 -14.55 -8.75
CA LYS A 6 21.17 -14.84 -10.15
C LYS A 6 21.06 -16.34 -10.42
N GLU A 7 20.25 -16.71 -11.40
CA GLU A 7 19.96 -18.11 -11.79
C GLU A 7 19.34 -18.98 -10.66
N MET A 8 18.99 -18.38 -9.52
CA MET A 8 18.32 -19.07 -8.43
C MET A 8 16.81 -19.06 -8.67
N ASP A 9 16.18 -20.23 -8.55
CA ASP A 9 14.73 -20.31 -8.57
C ASP A 9 14.13 -19.73 -7.27
N TYR A 10 12.85 -19.39 -7.34
CA TYR A 10 12.17 -18.78 -6.19
C TYR A 10 12.08 -19.73 -4.99
N LYS A 11 12.02 -21.05 -5.19
CA LYS A 11 11.88 -22.02 -4.08
C LYS A 11 13.15 -22.07 -3.26
N THR A 12 14.32 -22.18 -3.91
CA THR A 12 15.62 -22.18 -3.26
C THR A 12 15.87 -20.88 -2.50
N LEU A 13 15.52 -19.72 -3.10
CA LEU A 13 15.65 -18.44 -2.41
C LEU A 13 14.78 -18.38 -1.15
N ASN A 14 13.51 -18.76 -1.25
CA ASN A 14 12.58 -18.74 -0.12
C ASN A 14 12.97 -19.72 0.98
N GLU A 15 13.54 -20.88 0.62
CA GLU A 15 14.05 -21.83 1.60
C GLU A 15 15.22 -21.23 2.40
N LYS A 16 16.18 -20.58 1.71
CA LYS A 16 17.28 -19.86 2.38
C LYS A 16 16.76 -18.78 3.33
N LEU A 17 15.78 -17.98 2.89
CA LEU A 17 15.18 -16.94 3.73
C LEU A 17 14.45 -17.50 4.94
N ARG A 18 13.76 -18.63 4.80
CA ARG A 18 13.01 -19.25 5.91
C ARG A 18 13.91 -19.67 7.07
N PHE A 19 15.15 -20.06 6.78
CA PHE A 19 16.12 -20.49 7.78
C PHE A 19 17.10 -19.38 8.19
N ALA A 20 16.92 -18.15 7.69
CA ALA A 20 17.72 -17.01 8.12
C ALA A 20 17.27 -16.51 9.50
N ASP A 21 18.23 -16.27 10.38
CA ASP A 21 18.05 -15.69 11.72
C ASP A 21 18.76 -14.34 11.88
N GLU A 22 19.12 -13.73 10.75
CA GLU A 22 19.76 -12.43 10.64
C GLU A 22 19.23 -11.67 9.42
N ASP A 23 19.55 -10.37 9.34
CA ASP A 23 19.17 -9.55 8.19
C ASP A 23 19.78 -10.07 6.88
N VAL A 24 18.99 -10.05 5.82
CA VAL A 24 19.36 -10.62 4.51
C VAL A 24 19.39 -9.55 3.44
N THR A 25 20.45 -9.53 2.65
CA THR A 25 20.50 -8.79 1.38
C THR A 25 20.41 -9.77 0.21
N ILE A 26 19.52 -9.52 -0.73
CA ILE A 26 19.29 -10.31 -1.94
C ILE A 26 19.73 -9.47 -3.14
N GLU A 27 20.81 -9.87 -3.80
CA GLU A 27 21.29 -9.23 -5.02
C GLU A 27 20.79 -9.94 -6.27
N ASN A 28 20.74 -9.22 -7.40
CA ASN A 28 20.35 -9.75 -8.71
C ASN A 28 18.96 -10.41 -8.70
N CYS A 29 18.03 -9.89 -7.91
CA CYS A 29 16.67 -10.39 -7.89
C CYS A 29 15.95 -10.04 -9.20
N CYS A 30 15.37 -11.04 -9.85
CA CYS A 30 14.77 -10.90 -11.18
C CYS A 30 13.56 -11.83 -11.32
N GLY A 31 12.50 -11.54 -10.56
CA GLY A 31 11.20 -12.20 -10.66
C GLY A 31 11.01 -13.40 -9.73
N GLN A 32 11.92 -13.64 -8.77
CA GLN A 32 11.67 -14.65 -7.74
C GLN A 32 10.46 -14.25 -6.89
N ARG A 33 9.44 -15.11 -6.87
CA ARG A 33 8.14 -14.88 -6.23
C ARG A 33 8.14 -15.26 -4.75
N PHE A 34 7.15 -14.77 -4.02
CA PHE A 34 6.88 -15.14 -2.61
C PHE A 34 8.00 -14.82 -1.61
N ILE A 35 8.96 -13.96 -1.98
CA ILE A 35 10.06 -13.56 -1.10
C ILE A 35 9.48 -13.03 0.23
N ALA A 36 10.05 -13.50 1.35
CA ALA A 36 9.62 -13.15 2.70
C ALA A 36 8.14 -13.47 3.03
N SER A 37 7.53 -14.41 2.30
CA SER A 37 6.18 -14.84 2.62
C SER A 37 6.10 -15.53 3.99
N ALA A 38 5.10 -15.15 4.79
CA ALA A 38 4.86 -15.61 6.16
C ALA A 38 6.02 -15.34 7.14
N MET A 39 6.92 -14.41 6.80
CA MET A 39 8.03 -14.02 7.68
C MET A 39 7.51 -13.18 8.87
N SER A 40 8.19 -13.27 10.02
CA SER A 40 7.80 -12.53 11.24
C SER A 40 8.95 -11.76 11.88
N GLY A 41 10.11 -11.62 11.24
CA GLY A 41 11.28 -10.91 11.79
C GLY A 41 12.38 -10.66 10.77
N HIS A 42 13.43 -9.94 11.21
CA HIS A 42 14.60 -9.50 10.44
C HIS A 42 14.29 -8.57 9.25
N ALA A 43 15.32 -7.89 8.77
CA ALA A 43 15.25 -7.06 7.58
C ALA A 43 15.64 -7.85 6.33
N VAL A 44 14.93 -7.63 5.24
CA VAL A 44 15.26 -8.14 3.91
C VAL A 44 15.43 -6.96 2.96
N THR A 45 16.66 -6.76 2.48
CA THR A 45 16.98 -5.79 1.44
C THR A 45 17.06 -6.51 0.10
N ILE A 46 16.42 -5.97 -0.93
CA ILE A 46 16.36 -6.56 -2.26
C ILE A 46 16.90 -5.56 -3.28
N GLU A 47 17.96 -5.95 -3.98
CA GLU A 47 18.49 -5.24 -5.14
C GLU A 47 18.03 -5.95 -6.42
N GLY A 48 17.12 -5.28 -7.13
CA GLY A 48 16.47 -5.82 -8.32
C GLY A 48 14.94 -5.79 -8.22
N VAL A 49 14.29 -6.68 -8.96
CA VAL A 49 12.83 -6.75 -9.08
C VAL A 49 12.32 -8.07 -8.52
N PRO A 50 11.73 -8.10 -7.31
CA PRO A 50 11.05 -9.28 -6.81
C PRO A 50 9.81 -9.60 -7.65
N GLY A 51 9.51 -10.89 -7.78
CA GLY A 51 8.31 -11.36 -8.44
C GLY A 51 7.05 -11.18 -7.58
N ASN A 52 5.93 -11.68 -8.08
CA ASN A 52 4.63 -11.57 -7.42
C ASN A 52 4.64 -12.07 -5.95
N ALA A 53 3.75 -11.48 -5.16
CA ALA A 53 3.46 -11.87 -3.78
C ALA A 53 4.64 -11.72 -2.80
N LEU A 54 5.51 -10.71 -3.03
CA LEU A 54 6.50 -10.28 -2.05
C LEU A 54 5.82 -9.94 -0.71
N GLY A 55 6.31 -10.50 0.40
CA GLY A 55 5.78 -10.21 1.74
C GLY A 55 4.33 -10.68 1.94
N ALA A 56 3.84 -11.64 1.15
CA ALA A 56 2.53 -12.22 1.39
C ALA A 56 2.47 -12.88 2.78
N TYR A 57 1.42 -12.61 3.55
CA TYR A 57 1.25 -13.04 4.95
C TYR A 57 2.34 -12.52 5.91
N LEU A 58 3.04 -11.44 5.57
CA LEU A 58 4.06 -10.86 6.46
C LEU A 58 3.45 -10.52 7.83
N ASN A 59 4.12 -10.96 8.89
CA ASN A 59 3.64 -10.85 10.27
C ASN A 59 4.69 -10.22 11.18
N GLY A 60 5.57 -9.38 10.62
CA GLY A 60 6.69 -8.74 11.30
C GLY A 60 7.91 -8.61 10.37
N GLY A 61 8.91 -7.84 10.78
CA GLY A 61 10.11 -7.55 9.98
C GLY A 61 9.93 -6.40 8.98
N GLN A 62 11.00 -6.10 8.25
CA GLN A 62 11.06 -5.01 7.28
C GLN A 62 11.60 -5.49 5.94
N ILE A 63 10.95 -5.13 4.85
CA ILE A 63 11.40 -5.43 3.49
C ILE A 63 11.66 -4.11 2.78
N THR A 64 12.85 -3.92 2.22
CA THR A 64 13.20 -2.77 1.39
C THR A 64 13.60 -3.25 0.00
N VAL A 65 12.96 -2.71 -1.03
CA VAL A 65 13.24 -3.03 -2.44
C VAL A 65 13.83 -1.81 -3.12
N TYR A 66 15.09 -1.89 -3.54
CA TYR A 66 15.77 -0.87 -4.34
C TYR A 66 15.46 -1.07 -5.83
N GLY A 67 14.19 -0.95 -6.19
CA GLY A 67 13.68 -1.19 -7.54
C GLY A 67 12.16 -1.23 -7.58
N ASN A 68 11.62 -1.73 -8.71
CA ASN A 68 10.19 -2.02 -8.83
C ASN A 68 9.85 -3.35 -8.15
N ALA A 69 8.61 -3.53 -7.74
CA ALA A 69 8.06 -4.84 -7.35
C ALA A 69 6.86 -5.18 -8.25
N GLN A 70 6.64 -6.47 -8.50
CA GLN A 70 5.50 -6.94 -9.31
C GLN A 70 4.19 -6.95 -8.49
N ASP A 71 3.27 -7.85 -8.81
CA ASP A 71 1.90 -7.81 -8.31
C ASP A 71 1.77 -8.42 -6.90
N ALA A 72 0.66 -8.10 -6.23
CA ALA A 72 0.22 -8.69 -4.97
C ALA A 72 1.21 -8.55 -3.80
N VAL A 73 2.06 -7.52 -3.82
CA VAL A 73 2.97 -7.24 -2.68
C VAL A 73 2.16 -7.01 -1.42
N GLY A 74 2.53 -7.67 -0.33
CA GLY A 74 1.83 -7.56 0.95
C GLY A 74 0.44 -8.21 0.98
N ASP A 75 0.15 -9.16 0.08
CA ASP A 75 -1.09 -9.94 0.12
C ASP A 75 -1.30 -10.56 1.51
N THR A 76 -2.42 -10.24 2.15
CA THR A 76 -2.83 -10.72 3.46
C THR A 76 -1.79 -10.41 4.56
N MET A 77 -0.96 -9.38 4.36
CA MET A 77 -0.01 -8.87 5.36
C MET A 77 -0.72 -8.47 6.65
N ASN A 78 -0.19 -8.90 7.79
CA ASN A 78 -0.76 -8.68 9.12
C ASN A 78 0.07 -7.71 9.98
N GLU A 79 1.37 -7.59 9.71
CA GLU A 79 2.31 -6.73 10.42
C GLU A 79 3.62 -6.57 9.65
N GLY A 80 4.47 -5.62 10.06
CA GLY A 80 5.76 -5.33 9.43
C GLY A 80 5.71 -4.09 8.54
N LYS A 81 6.77 -3.89 7.76
CA LYS A 81 6.93 -2.76 6.84
C LYS A 81 7.49 -3.20 5.50
N ILE A 82 6.91 -2.72 4.40
CA ILE A 82 7.44 -2.90 3.05
C ILE A 82 7.71 -1.52 2.44
N VAL A 83 8.92 -1.29 1.96
CA VAL A 83 9.36 -0.04 1.33
C VAL A 83 9.83 -0.34 -0.09
N ILE A 84 9.19 0.28 -1.08
CA ILE A 84 9.49 0.10 -2.51
C ILE A 84 10.04 1.42 -3.05
N HIS A 85 11.29 1.44 -3.51
CA HIS A 85 11.93 2.63 -4.08
C HIS A 85 11.54 2.91 -5.55
N GLY A 86 10.82 1.99 -6.20
CA GLY A 86 10.27 2.13 -7.55
C GLY A 86 8.74 2.09 -7.58
N ASN A 87 8.20 1.45 -8.60
CA ASN A 87 6.76 1.19 -8.78
C ASN A 87 6.37 -0.16 -8.18
N ILE A 88 5.08 -0.30 -7.86
CA ILE A 88 4.47 -1.56 -7.47
C ILE A 88 3.39 -1.97 -8.48
N GLY A 89 3.26 -3.28 -8.73
CA GLY A 89 2.26 -3.83 -9.64
C GLY A 89 0.83 -3.78 -9.10
N ASP A 90 -0.02 -4.64 -9.66
CA ASP A 90 -1.44 -4.70 -9.34
C ASP A 90 -1.69 -5.37 -7.99
N ALA A 91 -2.84 -5.07 -7.38
CA ALA A 91 -3.33 -5.68 -6.16
C ALA A 91 -2.36 -5.60 -4.96
N ALA A 92 -1.51 -4.58 -4.92
CA ALA A 92 -0.69 -4.26 -3.74
C ALA A 92 -1.58 -4.17 -2.49
N GLY A 93 -1.14 -4.77 -1.38
CA GLY A 93 -1.86 -4.79 -0.11
C GLY A 93 -3.18 -5.55 -0.14
N TYR A 94 -3.37 -6.49 -1.09
CA TYR A 94 -4.59 -7.28 -1.17
C TYR A 94 -4.93 -7.91 0.19
N ALA A 95 -6.11 -7.61 0.73
CA ALA A 95 -6.60 -8.15 1.99
C ALA A 95 -5.69 -7.92 3.22
N MET A 96 -4.74 -6.97 3.16
CA MET A 96 -3.86 -6.66 4.29
C MET A 96 -4.68 -6.20 5.51
N ARG A 97 -4.23 -6.61 6.70
CA ARG A 97 -4.89 -6.39 8.00
C ARG A 97 -4.11 -5.48 8.95
N GLY A 98 -2.80 -5.36 8.72
CA GLY A 98 -1.93 -4.51 9.52
C GLY A 98 -0.59 -4.28 8.81
N GLY A 99 0.31 -3.56 9.50
CA GLY A 99 1.59 -3.16 8.93
C GLY A 99 1.49 -2.01 7.93
N ARG A 100 2.62 -1.66 7.31
CA ARG A 100 2.75 -0.47 6.45
C ARG A 100 3.39 -0.80 5.10
N ILE A 101 2.86 -0.24 4.02
CA ILE A 101 3.45 -0.32 2.67
C ILE A 101 3.71 1.10 2.17
N PHE A 102 4.97 1.39 1.81
CA PHE A 102 5.40 2.67 1.26
C PHE A 102 5.94 2.45 -0.15
N VAL A 103 5.40 3.19 -1.12
CA VAL A 103 5.78 3.08 -2.54
C VAL A 103 6.24 4.45 -3.00
N LYS A 104 7.51 4.57 -3.41
CA LYS A 104 8.06 5.86 -3.85
C LYS A 104 7.30 6.41 -5.05
N ASN A 105 7.05 5.55 -6.05
CA ASN A 105 6.45 5.95 -7.31
C ASN A 105 4.99 5.45 -7.38
N ASN A 106 4.62 4.79 -8.48
CA ASN A 106 3.23 4.47 -8.80
C ASN A 106 2.81 3.08 -8.30
N ALA A 107 1.50 2.91 -8.13
CA ALA A 107 0.86 1.63 -7.90
C ALA A 107 -0.07 1.25 -9.07
N GLY A 108 -0.14 -0.05 -9.36
CA GLY A 108 -1.02 -0.60 -10.38
C GLY A 108 -2.52 -0.55 -10.02
N TYR A 109 -3.29 -1.37 -10.71
CA TYR A 109 -4.73 -1.53 -10.50
C TYR A 109 -5.00 -2.18 -9.14
N ARG A 110 -6.14 -1.85 -8.51
CA ARG A 110 -6.64 -2.52 -7.30
C ARG A 110 -5.70 -2.47 -6.09
N ALA A 111 -4.83 -1.46 -5.99
CA ALA A 111 -4.07 -1.24 -4.77
C ALA A 111 -5.03 -1.07 -3.57
N GLY A 112 -4.74 -1.76 -2.47
CA GLY A 112 -5.56 -1.78 -1.26
C GLY A 112 -6.88 -2.55 -1.38
N ILE A 113 -7.06 -3.40 -2.39
CA ILE A 113 -8.29 -4.19 -2.52
C ILE A 113 -8.52 -5.07 -1.28
N HIS A 114 -9.73 -5.06 -0.72
CA HIS A 114 -10.10 -5.79 0.50
C HIS A 114 -9.26 -5.47 1.77
N MET A 115 -8.48 -4.39 1.77
CA MET A 115 -7.73 -3.91 2.94
C MET A 115 -8.69 -3.67 4.11
N LYS A 116 -8.38 -4.19 5.30
CA LYS A 116 -9.31 -4.20 6.43
C LYS A 116 -8.60 -3.97 7.77
N ALA A 117 -9.22 -3.23 8.67
CA ALA A 117 -8.73 -3.11 10.04
C ALA A 117 -9.35 -4.22 10.91
N TYR A 118 -8.61 -4.70 11.92
CA TYR A 118 -9.13 -5.65 12.89
C TYR A 118 -8.57 -5.34 14.28
N LYS A 119 -9.47 -5.01 15.21
CA LYS A 119 -9.12 -4.57 16.57
C LYS A 119 -8.12 -3.41 16.53
N GLU A 120 -6.95 -3.57 17.13
CA GLU A 120 -5.86 -2.58 17.17
C GLU A 120 -5.09 -2.46 15.84
N LYS A 121 -5.24 -3.43 14.92
CA LYS A 121 -4.48 -3.43 13.67
C LYS A 121 -5.14 -2.53 12.63
N VAL A 122 -4.41 -1.47 12.27
CA VAL A 122 -4.78 -0.50 11.24
C VAL A 122 -3.71 -0.54 10.14
N PRO A 123 -3.99 -1.17 8.98
CA PRO A 123 -3.02 -1.20 7.90
C PRO A 123 -2.89 0.19 7.26
N VAL A 124 -1.70 0.53 6.77
CA VAL A 124 -1.42 1.81 6.10
C VAL A 124 -0.71 1.56 4.78
N MET A 125 -1.12 2.27 3.73
CA MET A 125 -0.44 2.31 2.44
C MET A 125 -0.24 3.76 2.00
N VAL A 126 0.99 4.14 1.64
CA VAL A 126 1.31 5.46 1.08
C VAL A 126 1.98 5.28 -0.27
N ILE A 127 1.38 5.89 -1.30
CA ILE A 127 1.82 5.85 -2.69
C ILE A 127 2.26 7.27 -3.08
N GLY A 128 3.52 7.43 -3.44
CA GLY A 128 4.09 8.73 -3.77
C GLY A 128 3.68 9.27 -5.14
N GLY A 129 3.55 8.38 -6.12
CA GLY A 129 3.08 8.70 -7.47
C GLY A 129 1.56 8.57 -7.59
N THR A 130 1.12 7.97 -8.69
CA THR A 130 -0.30 7.73 -9.00
C THR A 130 -0.72 6.29 -8.70
N ALA A 131 -2.02 6.05 -8.68
CA ALA A 131 -2.60 4.71 -8.56
C ALA A 131 -3.54 4.37 -9.72
N GLY A 132 -3.55 3.10 -10.13
CA GLY A 132 -4.44 2.60 -11.17
C GLY A 132 -5.93 2.60 -10.79
N SER A 133 -6.77 2.03 -11.66
CA SER A 133 -8.22 1.92 -11.40
C SER A 133 -8.52 0.97 -10.24
N PHE A 134 -9.70 1.14 -9.64
CA PHE A 134 -10.20 0.34 -8.51
C PHE A 134 -9.35 0.45 -7.23
N LEU A 135 -8.67 1.58 -7.04
CA LEU A 135 -7.97 1.89 -5.79
C LEU A 135 -8.93 1.75 -4.59
N GLY A 136 -8.55 0.98 -3.58
CA GLY A 136 -9.36 0.76 -2.38
C GLY A 136 -10.68 0.01 -2.61
N GLU A 137 -10.79 -0.78 -3.68
CA GLU A 137 -11.96 -1.61 -3.93
C GLU A 137 -12.23 -2.54 -2.74
N TYR A 138 -13.46 -2.55 -2.21
CA TYR A 138 -13.86 -3.30 -1.01
C TYR A 138 -13.02 -3.02 0.25
N GLN A 139 -12.40 -1.84 0.37
CA GLN A 139 -11.72 -1.42 1.59
C GLN A 139 -12.69 -1.40 2.78
N ALA A 140 -12.34 -2.09 3.86
CA ALA A 140 -13.14 -2.24 5.08
C ALA A 140 -12.40 -1.71 6.33
N GLY A 141 -11.27 -1.01 6.14
CA GLY A 141 -10.49 -0.40 7.20
C GLY A 141 -9.10 0.02 6.73
N GLY A 142 -8.30 0.59 7.63
CA GLY A 142 -6.96 1.10 7.29
C GLY A 142 -6.98 2.44 6.58
N VAL A 143 -5.79 2.89 6.19
CA VAL A 143 -5.57 4.18 5.52
C VAL A 143 -4.78 3.99 4.23
N ILE A 144 -5.28 4.56 3.13
CA ILE A 144 -4.56 4.64 1.86
C ILE A 144 -4.29 6.12 1.55
N VAL A 145 -3.06 6.46 1.20
CA VAL A 145 -2.65 7.82 0.81
C VAL A 145 -2.05 7.80 -0.59
N VAL A 146 -2.47 8.71 -1.46
CA VAL A 146 -1.88 8.92 -2.80
C VAL A 146 -1.44 10.37 -2.94
N LEU A 147 -0.16 10.58 -3.26
CA LEU A 147 0.48 11.90 -3.23
C LEU A 147 0.67 12.54 -4.61
N GLY A 148 0.87 11.76 -5.67
CA GLY A 148 1.11 12.31 -7.02
C GLY A 148 2.27 13.31 -7.10
N LEU A 149 3.41 13.04 -6.44
CA LEU A 149 4.53 14.00 -6.33
C LEU A 149 5.32 14.19 -7.62
N GLU A 150 5.41 13.15 -8.47
CA GLU A 150 6.21 13.18 -9.71
C GLU A 150 5.34 13.07 -10.98
N THR A 151 4.02 13.29 -10.88
CA THR A 151 3.13 13.24 -12.05
C THR A 151 2.87 14.63 -12.61
N GLU A 152 2.90 14.74 -13.94
CA GLU A 152 2.43 15.92 -14.68
C GLU A 152 0.92 15.88 -14.93
N GLN A 153 0.26 14.76 -14.63
CA GLN A 153 -1.17 14.58 -14.82
C GLN A 153 -1.94 15.17 -13.63
N GLU A 154 -3.02 15.88 -13.92
CA GLU A 154 -3.98 16.34 -12.89
C GLU A 154 -4.61 15.16 -12.14
N LYS A 155 -4.82 14.05 -12.86
CA LYS A 155 -5.46 12.84 -12.35
C LYS A 155 -4.44 11.92 -11.67
N ILE A 156 -4.56 11.78 -10.35
CA ILE A 156 -3.64 10.94 -9.55
C ILE A 156 -4.16 9.52 -9.26
N VAL A 157 -5.43 9.24 -9.59
CA VAL A 157 -6.09 7.94 -9.41
C VAL A 157 -6.86 7.53 -10.64
N GLY A 158 -6.90 6.22 -10.95
CA GLY A 158 -7.66 5.68 -12.08
C GLY A 158 -9.19 5.73 -11.92
N PHE A 159 -9.89 4.91 -12.70
CA PHE A 159 -11.35 4.83 -12.65
C PHE A 159 -11.86 4.02 -11.45
N PHE A 160 -13.09 4.30 -11.01
CA PHE A 160 -13.80 3.54 -9.97
C PHE A 160 -13.10 3.41 -8.61
N PRO A 161 -12.41 4.45 -8.09
CA PRO A 161 -11.82 4.39 -6.76
C PRO A 161 -12.92 4.21 -5.70
N CYS A 162 -12.58 3.51 -4.61
CA CYS A 162 -13.45 3.27 -3.45
C CYS A 162 -14.74 2.48 -3.75
N THR A 163 -14.79 1.74 -4.87
CA THR A 163 -15.92 0.86 -5.19
C THR A 163 -16.10 -0.20 -4.10
N GLY A 164 -17.28 -0.28 -3.49
CA GLY A 164 -17.55 -1.18 -2.38
C GLY A 164 -16.81 -0.86 -1.08
N MET A 165 -16.26 0.35 -0.91
CA MET A 165 -15.65 0.76 0.36
C MET A 165 -16.69 0.75 1.49
N HIS A 166 -16.39 0.02 2.58
CA HIS A 166 -17.25 -0.14 3.76
C HIS A 166 -16.57 0.36 5.05
N GLY A 167 -15.28 0.69 5.01
CA GLY A 167 -14.50 1.11 6.17
C GLY A 167 -13.16 1.73 5.79
N GLY A 168 -12.52 2.40 6.74
CA GLY A 168 -11.21 3.04 6.54
C GLY A 168 -11.30 4.45 5.98
N LYS A 169 -10.13 4.99 5.61
CA LYS A 169 -9.97 6.30 4.99
C LYS A 169 -9.09 6.20 3.75
N MET A 170 -9.32 7.11 2.81
CA MET A 170 -8.43 7.37 1.69
C MET A 170 -8.12 8.87 1.63
N PHE A 171 -6.85 9.23 1.53
CA PHE A 171 -6.38 10.59 1.36
C PHE A 171 -5.77 10.75 -0.02
N LEU A 172 -6.23 11.75 -0.75
CA LEU A 172 -5.76 12.05 -2.10
C LEU A 172 -5.22 13.49 -2.11
N ARG A 173 -3.96 13.68 -2.50
CA ARG A 173 -3.33 15.00 -2.66
C ARG A 173 -3.83 15.70 -3.93
N SER A 174 -5.15 15.92 -3.98
CA SER A 174 -5.87 16.57 -5.08
C SER A 174 -7.22 17.09 -4.57
N ASP A 175 -7.79 18.08 -5.26
CA ASP A 175 -9.18 18.50 -5.05
C ASP A 175 -10.21 17.55 -5.67
N CYS A 176 -9.74 16.55 -6.43
CA CYS A 176 -10.51 15.45 -7.01
C CYS A 176 -11.70 15.89 -7.87
N LYS A 177 -11.63 17.07 -8.52
CA LYS A 177 -12.68 17.57 -9.43
C LYS A 177 -12.94 16.65 -10.64
N ASP A 178 -11.94 15.88 -11.03
CA ASP A 178 -11.92 14.96 -12.17
C ASP A 178 -12.17 13.49 -11.78
N VAL A 179 -12.44 13.24 -10.50
CA VAL A 179 -12.67 11.89 -9.96
C VAL A 179 -14.15 11.68 -9.69
N THR A 180 -14.72 10.66 -10.30
CA THR A 180 -16.07 10.18 -9.98
C THR A 180 -15.99 9.12 -8.90
N PHE A 181 -16.47 9.47 -7.71
CA PHE A 181 -16.63 8.53 -6.60
C PHE A 181 -18.00 7.85 -6.64
N PRO A 182 -18.10 6.62 -6.14
CA PRO A 182 -19.37 5.91 -6.07
C PRO A 182 -20.24 6.43 -4.91
N GLU A 183 -21.56 6.31 -5.01
CA GLU A 183 -22.52 6.95 -4.08
C GLU A 183 -22.36 6.51 -2.61
N GLN A 184 -21.78 5.34 -2.36
CA GLN A 184 -21.58 4.83 -1.00
C GLN A 184 -20.41 5.48 -0.24
N VAL A 185 -19.68 6.43 -0.84
CA VAL A 185 -18.61 7.15 -0.14
C VAL A 185 -18.88 8.65 -0.14
N THR A 186 -18.37 9.32 0.89
CA THR A 186 -18.30 10.78 0.96
C THR A 186 -16.87 11.21 0.72
N ALA A 187 -16.66 12.02 -0.32
CA ALA A 187 -15.42 12.72 -0.57
C ALA A 187 -15.58 14.18 -0.15
N LYS A 188 -14.67 14.68 0.70
CA LYS A 188 -14.64 16.08 1.12
C LYS A 188 -13.21 16.59 1.21
N ARG A 189 -13.03 17.90 1.18
CA ARG A 189 -11.73 18.50 1.50
C ARG A 189 -11.31 18.10 2.91
N ALA A 190 -10.05 17.69 3.08
CA ALA A 190 -9.47 17.37 4.37
C ALA A 190 -9.45 18.61 5.27
N GLU A 191 -9.93 18.46 6.50
CA GLU A 191 -9.95 19.51 7.52
C GLU A 191 -8.75 19.37 8.47
N ALA A 192 -8.60 20.27 9.46
CA ALA A 192 -7.45 20.29 10.36
C ALA A 192 -7.17 18.93 11.04
N GLN A 193 -8.21 18.24 11.52
CA GLN A 193 -8.09 16.93 12.16
C GLN A 193 -7.62 15.84 11.17
N ASP A 194 -8.14 15.89 9.94
CA ASP A 194 -7.75 14.98 8.87
C ASP A 194 -6.28 15.20 8.47
N MET A 195 -5.84 16.47 8.42
CA MET A 195 -4.46 16.84 8.11
C MET A 195 -3.49 16.44 9.23
N GLU A 196 -3.90 16.54 10.51
CA GLU A 196 -3.10 16.09 11.65
C GLU A 196 -2.85 14.57 11.60
N GLU A 197 -3.89 13.78 11.30
CA GLU A 197 -3.77 12.34 11.09
C GLU A 197 -2.86 12.01 9.90
N LEU A 198 -3.11 12.67 8.75
CA LEU A 198 -2.35 12.49 7.51
C LEU A 198 -0.86 12.78 7.70
N ARG A 199 -0.52 13.80 8.49
CA ARG A 199 0.87 14.21 8.76
C ARG A 199 1.72 13.08 9.30
N ALA A 200 1.16 12.18 10.12
CA ALA A 200 1.89 11.03 10.64
C ALA A 200 2.33 10.06 9.53
N TYR A 201 1.46 9.81 8.55
CA TYR A 201 1.76 8.90 7.43
C TYR A 201 2.69 9.53 6.41
N VAL A 202 2.48 10.81 6.12
CA VAL A 202 3.30 11.56 5.16
C VAL A 202 4.71 11.82 5.70
N SER A 203 4.86 12.06 7.01
CA SER A 203 6.18 12.21 7.64
C SER A 203 7.04 10.97 7.42
N GLU A 204 6.51 9.78 7.68
CA GLU A 204 7.27 8.54 7.49
C GLU A 204 7.63 8.30 6.01
N TYR A 205 6.71 8.60 5.09
CA TYR A 205 7.02 8.56 3.66
C TYR A 205 8.15 9.54 3.29
N CYS A 206 8.10 10.76 3.81
CA CYS A 206 9.10 11.78 3.57
C CYS A 206 10.48 11.37 4.11
N ASP A 207 10.54 10.80 5.32
CA ASP A 207 11.77 10.28 5.93
C ASP A 207 12.38 9.14 5.10
N LEU A 208 11.53 8.24 4.57
CA LEU A 208 11.98 7.09 3.77
C LEU A 208 12.55 7.49 2.41
N PHE A 209 12.01 8.53 1.77
CA PHE A 209 12.33 8.87 0.38
C PHE A 209 12.99 10.24 0.18
N GLY A 210 13.22 11.00 1.26
CA GLY A 210 13.94 12.27 1.24
C GLY A 210 13.12 13.45 0.72
N TYR A 211 11.81 13.48 1.00
CA TYR A 211 10.95 14.62 0.67
C TYR A 211 10.82 15.59 1.85
N ASP A 212 10.54 16.86 1.54
CA ASP A 212 10.17 17.85 2.57
C ASP A 212 8.66 17.76 2.86
N ILE A 213 8.32 17.53 4.14
CA ILE A 213 6.93 17.30 4.55
C ILE A 213 6.03 18.52 4.32
N GLU A 214 6.54 19.74 4.54
CA GLU A 214 5.75 20.97 4.39
C GLU A 214 5.39 21.17 2.92
N THR A 215 6.34 20.93 2.02
CA THR A 215 6.13 20.96 0.57
C THR A 215 5.10 19.92 0.12
N VAL A 216 5.12 18.72 0.69
CA VAL A 216 4.13 17.69 0.38
C VAL A 216 2.75 18.08 0.90
N LEU A 217 2.64 18.67 2.09
CA LEU A 217 1.37 19.00 2.74
C LEU A 217 0.75 20.34 2.30
N GLU A 218 1.47 21.18 1.53
CA GLU A 218 0.98 22.47 1.04
C GLU A 218 -0.22 22.34 0.07
N ALA A 219 -0.27 21.25 -0.69
CA ALA A 219 -1.35 21.00 -1.65
C ALA A 219 -2.68 20.67 -0.94
N PRO A 220 -3.83 20.92 -1.59
CA PRO A 220 -5.11 20.46 -1.07
C PRO A 220 -5.18 18.94 -1.02
N PHE A 221 -5.80 18.42 0.04
CA PHE A 221 -6.15 17.01 0.16
C PHE A 221 -7.65 16.82 0.18
N THR A 222 -8.10 15.75 -0.46
CA THR A 222 -9.45 15.20 -0.32
C THR A 222 -9.37 13.95 0.55
N VAL A 223 -10.23 13.89 1.56
CA VAL A 223 -10.46 12.69 2.36
C VAL A 223 -11.74 12.01 1.89
N VAL A 224 -11.66 10.69 1.71
CA VAL A 224 -12.78 9.84 1.31
C VAL A 224 -13.03 8.80 2.40
N THR A 225 -14.29 8.70 2.83
CA THR A 225 -14.78 7.77 3.85
C THR A 225 -16.07 7.11 3.38
N PRO A 226 -16.38 5.88 3.83
CA PRO A 226 -17.69 5.28 3.56
C PRO A 226 -18.81 6.15 4.15
N ASP A 227 -19.95 6.25 3.46
CA ASP A 227 -21.14 6.90 4.00
C ASP A 227 -21.75 5.99 5.08
N SER A 228 -21.50 6.34 6.34
CA SER A 228 -21.93 5.58 7.52
C SER A 228 -23.42 5.73 7.84
N LYS A 229 -24.18 6.52 7.06
CA LYS A 229 -25.62 6.70 7.32
C LYS A 229 -26.45 5.44 7.06
N ASN A 230 -25.93 4.46 6.30
CA ASN A 230 -26.63 3.18 6.10
C ASN A 230 -25.75 2.05 5.52
N PRO A 231 -24.70 1.57 6.23
CA PRO A 231 -23.69 0.67 5.68
C PRO A 231 -24.23 -0.70 5.21
N TYR A 232 -25.44 -1.08 5.61
CA TYR A 232 -26.06 -2.39 5.33
C TYR A 232 -27.47 -2.31 4.74
N ARG A 233 -27.91 -1.14 4.24
CA ARG A 233 -29.32 -0.95 3.80
C ARG A 233 -29.78 -1.96 2.74
N GLN A 234 -28.86 -2.51 1.95
CA GLN A 234 -29.14 -3.55 0.95
C GLN A 234 -28.84 -4.98 1.41
N MET A 235 -28.27 -5.21 2.60
CA MET A 235 -28.05 -6.55 3.16
C MET A 235 -29.18 -7.04 4.06
N TYR A 236 -30.12 -6.16 4.46
CA TYR A 236 -31.33 -6.59 5.14
C TYR A 236 -32.27 -7.25 4.12
N VAL A 237 -32.38 -8.58 4.19
CA VAL A 237 -33.49 -9.29 3.55
C VAL A 237 -34.77 -8.84 4.25
N ALA A 238 -35.80 -8.47 3.49
CA ALA A 238 -37.10 -8.16 4.05
C ALA A 238 -37.63 -9.41 4.77
N ASN A 239 -37.85 -9.31 6.09
CA ASN A 239 -38.60 -10.31 6.86
C ASN A 239 -40.10 -10.14 6.60
#